data_AF-A0A0M3J7V2-F1
#
_entry.id   AF-A0A0M3J7V2-F1
#
_cell.length_a   1.000
_cell.length_b   1.000
_cell.length_c   1.000
_cell.angle_alpha   90.00
_cell.angle_beta   90.00
_cell.angle_gamma   90.00
#
_symmetry.space_group_name_H-M   'P 1'
#
loop_
_entity.id
_entity.type
_entity.pdbx_description
1 polymer ?
#
loop_
_entity_poly.entity_id
_entity_poly.type
_entity_poly.pdbx_seq_one_letter_code
_entity_poly.pdbx_strand_id
1 'polypeptide(L)'
;LLALVNLGARLTNDKSLKCRRMITLATRKLFESVSESRLNDVYLAMRDWLEAKKEQSRSIAMQMLVEMAEVRNEIVSNKLNELLPYVTQTVQPNILSEYTEMNITKIIDSLTALIRKCESAAKQAANSGLFDEILKHLEDFAKCLESPAIQLASARLLGQLFAALELNFFRLKESPSVKELIDWTCWQLKNRSLGDDLAEQNNGSVDDW
;
A
#
# COMPACT_ATOMS: atom_id res chain seq x y z
N LEU A 1 5.40 -20.84 -10.91
CA LEU A 1 5.14 -20.71 -9.44
C LEU A 1 6.43 -20.73 -8.62
N LEU A 2 7.27 -21.77 -8.66
CA LEU A 2 8.51 -21.81 -7.85
C LEU A 2 9.45 -20.60 -8.08
N ALA A 3 9.70 -20.25 -9.35
CA ALA A 3 10.51 -19.07 -9.68
C ALA A 3 9.90 -17.77 -9.10
N LEU A 4 8.58 -17.64 -9.13
CA LEU A 4 7.86 -16.50 -8.58
C LEU A 4 8.00 -16.39 -7.06
N VAL A 5 7.86 -17.51 -6.34
CA VAL A 5 8.05 -17.57 -4.88
C VAL A 5 9.47 -17.12 -4.52
N ASN A 6 10.48 -17.62 -5.24
CA ASN A 6 11.87 -17.26 -5.00
C ASN A 6 12.15 -15.78 -5.29
N LEU A 7 11.65 -15.26 -6.40
CA LEU A 7 11.76 -13.84 -6.74
C LEU A 7 11.03 -12.97 -5.72
N GLY A 8 9.84 -13.38 -5.28
CA GLY A 8 9.02 -12.65 -4.29
C GLY A 8 9.68 -12.56 -2.94
N ALA A 9 10.16 -13.69 -2.42
CA ALA A 9 10.88 -13.72 -1.16
C ALA A 9 12.18 -12.89 -1.20
N ARG A 10 12.86 -12.81 -2.35
CA ARG A 10 14.05 -11.97 -2.51
C ARG A 10 13.67 -10.49 -2.66
N LEU A 11 12.59 -10.18 -3.37
CA LEU A 11 12.10 -8.82 -3.53
C LEU A 11 11.76 -8.18 -2.17
N THR A 12 11.14 -8.95 -1.27
CA THR A 12 10.79 -8.48 0.07
C THR A 12 11.97 -8.41 1.02
N ASN A 13 12.89 -9.38 0.99
CA ASN A 13 13.86 -9.57 2.07
C ASN A 13 15.30 -9.15 1.73
N ASP A 14 15.62 -8.90 0.47
CA ASP A 14 17.00 -8.53 0.10
C ASP A 14 17.33 -7.11 0.58
N LYS A 15 18.43 -6.97 1.32
CA LYS A 15 18.88 -5.69 1.88
C LYS A 15 19.43 -4.74 0.81
N SER A 16 19.97 -5.28 -0.29
CA SER A 16 20.58 -4.49 -1.35
C SER A 16 19.54 -3.89 -2.28
N LEU A 17 19.48 -2.56 -2.35
CA LEU A 17 18.62 -1.84 -3.30
C LEU A 17 18.94 -2.24 -4.75
N LYS A 18 20.22 -2.45 -5.07
CA LYS A 18 20.65 -2.90 -6.40
C LYS A 18 20.10 -4.30 -6.70
N CYS A 19 20.14 -5.21 -5.74
CA CYS A 19 19.58 -6.55 -5.89
C CYS A 19 18.07 -6.50 -6.10
N ARG A 20 17.33 -5.76 -5.25
CA ARG A 20 15.87 -5.58 -5.39
C ARG A 20 15.50 -5.03 -6.77
N ARG A 21 16.23 -4.05 -7.29
CA ARG A 21 16.01 -3.52 -8.66
C ARG A 21 16.20 -4.59 -9.73
N MET A 22 17.24 -5.43 -9.63
CA MET A 22 17.46 -6.52 -10.58
C MET A 22 16.36 -7.58 -10.49
N ILE A 23 15.91 -7.91 -9.27
CA ILE A 23 14.81 -8.84 -9.04
C ILE A 23 13.51 -8.30 -9.64
N THR A 24 13.18 -7.03 -9.43
CA THR A 24 12.02 -6.36 -10.07
C THR A 24 12.08 -6.49 -11.59
N LEU A 25 13.24 -6.20 -12.21
CA LEU A 25 13.40 -6.34 -13.67
C LEU A 25 13.21 -7.79 -14.13
N ALA A 26 13.78 -8.76 -13.41
CA ALA A 26 13.64 -10.18 -13.71
C ALA A 26 12.18 -10.65 -13.58
N THR A 27 11.46 -10.19 -12.54
CA THR A 27 10.03 -10.48 -12.31
C THR A 27 9.18 -9.92 -13.45
N ARG A 28 9.41 -8.66 -13.85
CA ARG A 28 8.71 -8.04 -14.99
C ARG A 28 8.97 -8.78 -16.29
N LYS A 29 10.23 -9.13 -16.57
CA LYS A 29 10.60 -9.95 -17.74
C LYS A 29 9.91 -11.31 -17.73
N LEU A 30 9.82 -11.94 -16.56
CA LEU A 30 9.08 -13.20 -16.41
C LEU A 30 7.61 -13.01 -16.79
N PHE A 31 6.94 -11.99 -16.25
CA PHE A 31 5.53 -11.71 -16.56
C PHE A 31 5.29 -11.35 -18.04
N GLU A 32 6.21 -10.63 -18.68
CA GLU A 32 6.17 -10.37 -20.13
C GLU A 32 6.31 -11.66 -20.95
N SER A 33 7.13 -12.61 -20.48
CA SER A 33 7.51 -13.80 -21.25
C SER A 33 6.51 -14.96 -21.18
N VAL A 34 5.60 -14.97 -20.21
CA VAL A 34 4.65 -16.08 -20.00
C VAL A 34 3.30 -15.81 -20.68
N SER A 35 2.59 -16.89 -21.04
CA SER A 35 1.26 -16.80 -21.61
C SER A 35 0.24 -16.23 -20.62
N GLU A 36 -0.86 -15.69 -21.13
CA GLU A 36 -1.94 -15.15 -20.31
C GLU A 36 -2.55 -16.19 -19.36
N SER A 37 -2.71 -17.44 -19.82
CA SER A 37 -3.14 -18.56 -18.96
C SER A 37 -2.19 -18.75 -17.77
N ARG A 38 -0.87 -18.67 -17.98
CA ARG A 38 0.11 -18.75 -16.89
C ARG A 38 0.08 -17.54 -15.97
N LEU A 39 -0.20 -16.35 -16.50
CA LEU A 39 -0.42 -15.16 -15.67
C LEU A 39 -1.66 -15.29 -14.80
N ASN A 40 -2.73 -15.90 -15.32
CA ASN A 40 -3.92 -16.18 -14.54
C ASN A 40 -3.62 -17.19 -13.40
N ASP A 41 -2.85 -18.25 -13.67
CA ASP A 41 -2.38 -19.16 -12.61
C ASP A 41 -1.59 -18.42 -11.52
N VAL A 42 -0.72 -17.49 -11.94
CA VAL A 42 0.07 -16.65 -11.01
C VAL A 42 -0.82 -15.69 -10.22
N TYR A 43 -1.80 -15.06 -10.87
CA TYR A 43 -2.80 -14.22 -10.20
C TYR A 43 -3.54 -15.00 -9.11
N LEU A 44 -4.03 -16.20 -9.43
CA LEU A 44 -4.75 -17.04 -8.47
C LEU A 44 -3.86 -17.38 -7.26
N ALA A 45 -2.59 -17.72 -7.49
CA ALA A 45 -1.66 -17.96 -6.39
C ALA A 45 -1.43 -16.71 -5.52
N MET A 46 -1.34 -15.51 -6.11
CA MET A 46 -1.21 -14.27 -5.36
C MET A 46 -2.47 -13.94 -4.56
N ARG A 47 -3.66 -14.18 -5.12
CA ARG A 47 -4.93 -14.05 -4.40
C ARG A 47 -4.98 -14.97 -3.18
N ASP A 48 -4.61 -16.24 -3.36
CA ASP A 48 -4.56 -17.21 -2.26
C ASP A 48 -3.53 -16.79 -1.17
N TRP A 49 -2.43 -16.13 -1.56
CA TRP A 49 -1.46 -15.57 -0.61
C TRP A 49 -1.96 -14.32 0.13
N LEU A 50 -2.84 -13.51 -0.48
CA LEU A 50 -3.50 -12.40 0.21
C LEU A 50 -4.51 -12.92 1.25
N GLU A 51 -5.24 -13.96 0.89
CA GLU A 51 -6.19 -14.64 1.77
C GLU A 51 -5.48 -15.33 2.95
N ALA A 52 -4.28 -15.85 2.73
CA ALA A 52 -3.46 -16.38 3.80
C ALA A 52 -3.19 -15.29 4.86
N LYS A 53 -3.58 -15.55 6.13
CA LYS A 53 -3.30 -14.66 7.28
C LYS A 53 -1.82 -14.70 7.70
N LYS A 54 -0.91 -14.62 6.73
CA LYS A 54 0.54 -14.65 6.90
C LYS A 54 1.12 -13.37 6.33
N GLU A 55 1.70 -12.53 7.20
CA GLU A 55 2.32 -11.25 6.86
C GLU A 55 3.18 -11.32 5.59
N GLN A 56 4.13 -12.25 5.58
CA GLN A 56 5.09 -12.38 4.48
C GLN A 56 4.40 -12.78 3.16
N SER A 57 3.42 -13.67 3.20
CA SER A 57 2.64 -14.06 2.02
C SER A 57 1.90 -12.85 1.43
N ARG A 58 1.24 -12.06 2.29
CA ARG A 58 0.51 -10.84 1.89
C ARG A 58 1.43 -9.78 1.31
N SER A 59 2.56 -9.52 1.97
CA SER A 59 3.58 -8.56 1.52
C SER A 59 4.18 -8.94 0.16
N ILE A 60 4.47 -10.24 -0.06
CA ILE A 60 4.94 -10.75 -1.35
C ILE A 60 3.87 -10.59 -2.43
N ALA A 61 2.63 -11.00 -2.13
CA ALA A 61 1.53 -10.93 -3.08
C ALA A 61 1.25 -9.49 -3.53
N MET A 62 1.18 -8.55 -2.59
CA MET A 62 0.98 -7.13 -2.88
C MET A 62 2.05 -6.56 -3.82
N GLN A 63 3.33 -6.83 -3.55
CA GLN A 63 4.41 -6.36 -4.42
C GLN A 63 4.39 -7.05 -5.79
N MET A 64 4.11 -8.35 -5.85
CA MET A 64 4.03 -9.08 -7.12
C MET A 64 2.87 -8.61 -7.99
N LEU A 65 1.74 -8.25 -7.39
CA LEU A 65 0.61 -7.62 -8.09
C LEU A 65 0.99 -6.27 -8.69
N VAL A 66 1.77 -5.45 -7.98
CA VAL A 66 2.30 -4.18 -8.51
C VAL A 66 3.20 -4.44 -9.71
N GLU A 67 4.13 -5.40 -9.61
CA GLU A 67 5.03 -5.70 -10.73
C GLU A 67 4.29 -6.31 -11.92
N MET A 68 3.20 -7.07 -11.69
CA MET A 68 2.33 -7.57 -12.76
C MET A 68 1.56 -6.42 -13.42
N ALA A 69 1.00 -5.50 -12.64
CA ALA A 69 0.28 -4.34 -13.16
C ALA A 69 1.18 -3.41 -13.98
N GLU A 70 2.48 -3.38 -13.69
CA GLU A 70 3.44 -2.57 -14.44
C GLU A 70 3.59 -3.02 -15.90
N VAL A 71 3.55 -4.33 -16.15
CA VAL A 71 3.80 -4.88 -17.50
C VAL A 71 2.55 -5.44 -18.17
N ARG A 72 1.50 -5.74 -17.40
CA ARG A 72 0.25 -6.37 -17.86
C ARG A 72 -0.94 -5.76 -17.12
N ASN A 73 -1.06 -4.44 -17.18
CA ASN A 73 -2.08 -3.65 -16.48
C ASN A 73 -3.49 -4.19 -16.70
N GLU A 74 -3.84 -4.53 -17.94
CA GLU A 74 -5.19 -4.95 -18.31
C GLU A 74 -5.65 -6.17 -17.50
N ILE A 75 -4.75 -7.12 -17.25
CA ILE A 75 -5.06 -8.33 -16.46
C ILE A 75 -5.42 -7.94 -15.02
N VAL A 76 -4.62 -7.08 -14.40
CA VAL A 76 -4.83 -6.67 -13.00
C VAL A 76 -6.03 -5.75 -12.88
N SER A 77 -6.18 -4.79 -13.79
CA SER A 77 -7.33 -3.88 -13.85
C SER A 77 -8.65 -4.63 -13.99
N ASN A 78 -8.73 -5.62 -14.87
CA ASN A 78 -9.94 -6.43 -15.07
C ASN A 78 -10.32 -7.25 -13.82
N LYS A 79 -9.36 -7.52 -12.93
CA LYS A 79 -9.53 -8.30 -11.71
C LYS A 79 -9.56 -7.44 -10.44
N LEU A 80 -9.40 -6.12 -10.53
CA LEU A 80 -9.24 -5.26 -9.36
C LEU A 80 -10.43 -5.34 -8.41
N ASN A 81 -11.66 -5.38 -8.93
CA ASN A 81 -12.86 -5.50 -8.10
C ASN A 81 -12.91 -6.84 -7.33
N GLU A 82 -12.47 -7.94 -7.96
CA GLU A 82 -12.35 -9.25 -7.31
C GLU A 82 -11.23 -9.25 -6.26
N LEU A 83 -10.15 -8.53 -6.54
CA LEU A 83 -8.95 -8.48 -5.71
C LEU A 83 -9.12 -7.62 -4.46
N LEU A 84 -9.85 -6.50 -4.55
CA LEU A 84 -9.96 -5.51 -3.49
C LEU A 84 -10.43 -6.07 -2.14
N PRO A 85 -11.44 -6.96 -2.04
CA PRO A 85 -11.80 -7.59 -0.77
C PRO A 85 -10.63 -8.27 -0.05
N TYR A 86 -9.75 -8.94 -0.80
CA TYR A 86 -8.55 -9.57 -0.24
C TYR A 86 -7.52 -8.54 0.20
N VAL A 87 -7.35 -7.47 -0.58
CA VAL A 87 -6.44 -6.37 -0.24
C VAL A 87 -6.93 -5.63 1.00
N THR A 88 -8.23 -5.38 1.15
CA THR A 88 -8.83 -4.79 2.35
C THR A 88 -8.50 -5.57 3.61
N GLN A 89 -8.47 -6.92 3.55
CA GLN A 89 -8.04 -7.75 4.68
C GLN A 89 -6.55 -7.62 5.02
N THR A 90 -5.74 -7.08 4.11
CA THR A 90 -4.31 -6.79 4.36
C THR A 90 -4.08 -5.39 4.91
N VAL A 91 -5.09 -4.51 4.89
CA VAL A 91 -5.06 -3.13 5.40
C VAL A 91 -6.09 -3.00 6.52
N GLN A 92 -5.95 -3.82 7.56
CA GLN A 92 -6.80 -3.81 8.75
C GLN A 92 -6.01 -3.24 9.95
N PRO A 93 -6.64 -2.57 10.93
CA PRO A 93 -5.93 -1.92 12.03
C PRO A 93 -5.09 -2.88 12.88
N ASN A 94 -5.52 -4.14 13.05
CA ASN A 94 -4.79 -5.15 13.83
C ASN A 94 -3.38 -5.44 13.28
N ILE A 95 -3.12 -5.17 11.99
CA ILE A 95 -1.77 -5.38 11.43
C ILE A 95 -0.74 -4.46 12.06
N LEU A 96 -1.15 -3.31 12.64
CA LEU A 96 -0.26 -2.38 13.35
C LEU A 96 0.44 -3.07 14.53
N SER A 97 -0.23 -4.03 15.18
CA SER A 97 0.34 -4.81 16.28
C SER A 97 0.96 -6.14 15.85
N GLU A 98 0.57 -6.67 14.69
CA GLU A 98 0.97 -8.03 14.26
C GLU A 98 2.16 -8.03 13.30
N TYR A 99 2.30 -6.99 12.48
CA TYR A 99 3.24 -6.96 11.36
C TYR A 99 4.40 -6.01 11.65
N THR A 100 5.51 -6.24 10.96
CA THR A 100 6.63 -5.30 10.97
C THR A 100 6.27 -4.00 10.25
N GLU A 101 6.76 -2.87 10.75
CA GLU A 101 6.60 -1.54 10.13
C GLU A 101 6.98 -1.57 8.63
N MET A 102 8.05 -2.27 8.29
CA MET A 102 8.51 -2.44 6.91
C MET A 102 7.48 -3.16 6.02
N ASN A 103 6.76 -4.16 6.52
CA ASN A 103 5.76 -4.86 5.71
C ASN A 103 4.44 -4.10 5.64
N ILE A 104 4.05 -3.40 6.70
CA ILE A 104 2.87 -2.51 6.69
C ILE A 104 3.06 -1.43 5.61
N THR A 105 4.21 -0.74 5.63
CA THR A 105 4.53 0.29 4.64
C THR A 105 4.56 -0.28 3.21
N LYS A 106 5.15 -1.46 2.99
CA LYS A 106 5.11 -2.14 1.68
C LYS A 106 3.70 -2.46 1.19
N ILE A 107 2.82 -2.94 2.07
CA ILE A 107 1.43 -3.24 1.71
C ILE A 107 0.69 -1.96 1.29
N ILE A 108 0.79 -0.89 2.09
CA ILE A 108 0.13 0.39 1.83
C ILE A 108 0.69 1.06 0.56
N ASP A 109 2.01 1.10 0.39
CA ASP A 109 2.64 1.65 -0.81
C ASP A 109 2.30 0.80 -2.06
N SER A 110 2.13 -0.51 -1.92
CA SER A 110 1.70 -1.38 -3.02
C SER A 110 0.25 -1.11 -3.43
N LEU A 111 -0.66 -0.95 -2.48
CA LEU A 111 -2.04 -0.54 -2.77
C LEU A 111 -2.08 0.83 -3.46
N THR A 112 -1.28 1.79 -2.98
CA THR A 112 -1.11 3.10 -3.61
C THR A 112 -0.68 2.96 -5.07
N ALA A 113 0.33 2.12 -5.34
CA ALA A 113 0.81 1.87 -6.69
C ALA A 113 -0.24 1.18 -7.58
N LEU A 114 -1.00 0.23 -7.05
CA LEU A 114 -2.08 -0.45 -7.76
C LEU A 114 -3.21 0.51 -8.17
N ILE A 115 -3.67 1.37 -7.25
CA ILE A 115 -4.70 2.38 -7.54
C ILE A 115 -4.23 3.32 -8.65
N ARG A 116 -2.97 3.77 -8.56
CA ARG A 116 -2.38 4.65 -9.58
C ARG A 116 -2.29 3.99 -10.95
N LYS A 117 -1.98 2.70 -11.00
CA LYS A 117 -1.83 1.96 -12.26
C LYS A 117 -3.17 1.56 -12.87
N CYS A 118 -4.13 1.22 -12.03
CA CYS A 118 -5.45 0.72 -12.43
C CYS A 118 -6.52 1.81 -12.21
N GLU A 119 -6.25 3.07 -12.56
CA GLU A 119 -7.08 4.22 -12.18
C GLU A 119 -8.55 4.08 -12.63
N SER A 120 -8.78 3.66 -13.87
CA SER A 120 -10.14 3.45 -14.40
C SER A 120 -10.90 2.36 -13.64
N ALA A 121 -10.23 1.25 -13.34
CA ALA A 121 -10.80 0.17 -12.54
C ALA A 121 -11.03 0.61 -11.09
N ALA A 122 -10.14 1.42 -10.52
CA ALA A 122 -10.30 1.97 -9.17
C ALA A 122 -11.53 2.89 -9.08
N LYS A 123 -11.80 3.71 -10.10
CA LYS A 123 -13.04 4.51 -10.17
C LYS A 123 -14.29 3.63 -10.17
N GLN A 124 -14.28 2.54 -10.94
CA GLN A 124 -15.40 1.59 -10.96
C GLN A 124 -15.58 0.89 -9.61
N ALA A 125 -14.49 0.46 -8.98
CA ALA A 125 -14.51 -0.15 -7.66
C ALA A 125 -15.05 0.81 -6.57
N ALA A 126 -14.71 2.09 -6.66
CA ALA A 126 -15.23 3.12 -5.76
C ALA A 126 -16.75 3.28 -5.87
N ASN A 127 -17.30 3.23 -7.10
CA ASN A 127 -18.75 3.24 -7.31
C ASN A 127 -19.44 1.99 -6.74
N SER A 128 -18.72 0.89 -6.57
CA SER A 128 -19.19 -0.33 -5.91
C SER A 128 -18.93 -0.35 -4.39
N GLY A 129 -18.40 0.73 -3.81
CA GLY A 129 -18.14 0.83 -2.36
C GLY A 129 -16.97 -0.02 -1.86
N LEU A 130 -16.10 -0.52 -2.74
CA LEU A 130 -15.02 -1.44 -2.36
C LEU A 130 -13.86 -0.79 -1.59
N PHE A 131 -13.81 0.54 -1.55
CA PHE A 131 -12.81 1.31 -0.80
C PHE A 131 -13.28 1.76 0.59
N ASP A 132 -14.54 1.49 0.95
CA ASP A 132 -15.16 2.07 2.15
C ASP A 132 -14.49 1.62 3.43
N GLU A 133 -14.23 0.32 3.55
CA GLU A 133 -13.53 -0.24 4.71
C GLU A 133 -12.06 0.20 4.74
N ILE A 134 -11.40 0.32 3.58
CA ILE A 134 -10.03 0.83 3.50
C ILE A 134 -10.00 2.26 4.06
N LEU A 135 -10.93 3.13 3.65
CA LEU A 135 -11.01 4.51 4.14
C LEU A 135 -11.21 4.58 5.65
N LYS A 136 -12.07 3.74 6.23
CA LYS A 136 -12.27 3.68 7.69
C LYS A 136 -10.98 3.31 8.41
N HIS A 137 -10.28 2.28 7.94
CA HIS A 137 -9.05 1.83 8.58
C HIS A 137 -7.88 2.82 8.44
N LEU A 138 -7.91 3.73 7.44
CA LEU A 138 -6.84 4.71 7.24
C LEU A 138 -6.65 5.66 8.42
N GLU A 139 -7.66 5.83 9.28
CA GLU A 139 -7.52 6.62 10.50
C GLU A 139 -6.39 6.09 11.39
N ASP A 140 -6.39 4.79 11.67
CA ASP A 140 -5.43 4.14 12.56
C ASP A 140 -4.01 4.26 12.01
N PHE A 141 -3.84 4.06 10.71
CA PHE A 141 -2.54 4.24 10.05
C PHE A 141 -2.11 5.70 10.01
N ALA A 142 -3.05 6.63 9.80
CA ALA A 142 -2.76 8.04 9.76
C ALA A 142 -2.36 8.59 11.13
N LYS A 143 -2.92 8.03 12.21
CA LYS A 143 -2.69 8.40 13.61
C LYS A 143 -1.64 7.54 14.32
N CYS A 144 -0.94 6.66 13.61
CA CYS A 144 0.09 5.78 14.18
C CYS A 144 1.31 6.60 14.65
N LEU A 145 1.29 7.11 15.89
CA LEU A 145 2.33 7.98 16.45
C LEU A 145 3.70 7.31 16.54
N GLU A 146 3.71 6.00 16.71
CA GLU A 146 4.93 5.21 16.89
C GLU A 146 5.75 5.05 15.59
N SER A 147 5.15 5.33 14.43
CA SER A 147 5.79 5.14 13.13
C SER A 147 5.50 6.27 12.14
N PRO A 148 6.46 7.21 11.97
CA PRO A 148 6.41 8.21 10.90
C PRO A 148 6.39 7.59 9.49
N ALA A 149 6.92 6.38 9.32
CA ALA A 149 6.94 5.69 8.03
C ALA A 149 5.54 5.17 7.64
N ILE A 150 4.80 4.59 8.59
CA ILE A 150 3.40 4.16 8.39
C ILE A 150 2.51 5.38 8.12
N GLN A 151 2.69 6.46 8.89
CA GLN A 151 1.99 7.72 8.64
C GLN A 151 2.21 8.18 7.19
N LEU A 152 3.48 8.27 6.75
CA LEU A 152 3.81 8.69 5.39
C LEU A 152 3.17 7.80 4.32
N ALA A 153 3.18 6.48 4.50
CA ALA A 153 2.56 5.55 3.57
C ALA A 153 1.03 5.78 3.51
N SER A 154 0.38 5.98 4.66
CA SER A 154 -1.05 6.30 4.76
C SER A 154 -1.39 7.61 4.03
N ALA A 155 -0.61 8.68 4.22
CA ALA A 155 -0.84 9.94 3.53
C ALA A 155 -0.65 9.82 2.00
N ARG A 156 0.31 9.02 1.53
CA ARG A 156 0.47 8.74 0.10
C ARG A 156 -0.74 8.01 -0.46
N LEU A 157 -1.28 7.03 0.27
CA LEU A 157 -2.48 6.32 -0.13
C LEU A 157 -3.69 7.26 -0.18
N LEU A 158 -3.92 8.07 0.86
CA LEU A 158 -4.96 9.09 0.89
C LEU A 158 -4.84 10.06 -0.29
N GLY A 159 -3.64 10.60 -0.53
CA GLY A 159 -3.36 11.48 -1.66
C GLY A 159 -3.65 10.82 -3.01
N GLN A 160 -3.30 9.55 -3.17
CA GLN A 160 -3.60 8.80 -4.39
C GLN A 160 -5.09 8.51 -4.55
N LEU A 161 -5.83 8.24 -3.47
CA LEU A 161 -7.28 8.10 -3.50
C LEU A 161 -7.94 9.41 -3.93
N PHE A 162 -7.51 10.56 -3.39
CA PHE A 162 -8.02 11.87 -3.83
C PHE A 162 -7.70 12.19 -5.28
N ALA A 163 -6.53 11.78 -5.77
CA ALA A 163 -6.14 12.00 -7.16
C ALA A 163 -6.91 11.09 -8.14
N ALA A 164 -7.18 9.84 -7.74
CA ALA A 164 -7.80 8.85 -8.62
C ALA A 164 -9.33 8.83 -8.58
N LEU A 165 -9.95 9.14 -7.44
CA LEU A 165 -11.39 8.98 -7.25
C LEU A 165 -12.15 10.30 -7.38
N GLU A 166 -13.41 10.21 -7.81
CA GLU A 166 -14.24 11.41 -7.99
C GLU A 166 -14.64 12.04 -6.66
N LEU A 167 -14.77 13.36 -6.62
CA LEU A 167 -15.17 14.09 -5.42
C LEU A 167 -16.54 13.62 -4.86
N ASN A 168 -17.44 13.18 -5.75
CA ASN A 168 -18.75 12.67 -5.37
C ASN A 168 -18.64 11.39 -4.52
N PHE A 169 -17.67 10.52 -4.80
CA PHE A 169 -17.44 9.32 -3.99
C PHE A 169 -17.16 9.68 -2.53
N PHE A 170 -16.40 10.75 -2.27
CA PHE A 170 -16.12 11.18 -0.90
C PHE A 170 -17.27 11.98 -0.27
N ARG A 171 -17.99 12.79 -1.05
CA ARG A 171 -19.12 13.60 -0.55
C ARG A 171 -20.32 12.78 -0.10
N LEU A 172 -20.52 11.62 -0.71
CA LEU A 172 -21.61 10.71 -0.38
C LEU A 172 -21.34 9.91 0.91
N LYS A 173 -20.16 10.06 1.53
CA LYS A 173 -19.78 9.32 2.74
C LYS A 173 -20.06 10.12 4.00
N GLU A 174 -20.73 9.47 4.94
CA GLU A 174 -20.93 10.01 6.28
C GLU A 174 -19.71 9.75 7.18
N SER A 175 -19.01 8.61 7.00
CA SER A 175 -17.83 8.26 7.78
C SER A 175 -16.84 7.37 6.98
N PRO A 176 -15.56 7.78 6.85
CA PRO A 176 -15.05 9.09 7.20
C PRO A 176 -15.56 10.17 6.24
N SER A 177 -15.97 11.31 6.79
CA SER A 177 -16.30 12.51 6.06
C SER A 177 -15.05 13.12 5.41
N VAL A 178 -15.25 13.94 4.36
CA VAL A 178 -14.14 14.69 3.71
C VAL A 178 -13.34 15.50 4.74
N LYS A 179 -14.01 16.07 5.74
CA LYS A 179 -13.35 16.85 6.80
C LYS A 179 -12.42 15.98 7.63
N GLU A 180 -12.86 14.79 8.06
CA GLU A 180 -12.03 13.87 8.82
C GLU A 180 -10.82 13.42 8.01
N LEU A 181 -11.00 13.11 6.73
CA LEU A 181 -9.88 12.75 5.85
C LEU A 181 -8.84 13.88 5.74
N ILE A 182 -9.29 15.12 5.62
CA ILE A 182 -8.39 16.31 5.61
C ILE A 182 -7.71 16.45 6.97
N ASP A 183 -8.45 16.35 8.08
CA ASP A 183 -7.91 16.47 9.43
C ASP A 183 -6.81 15.42 9.69
N TRP A 184 -6.98 14.19 9.21
CA TRP A 184 -5.95 13.14 9.30
C TRP A 184 -4.69 13.50 8.52
N THR A 185 -4.81 14.05 7.30
CA THR A 185 -3.65 14.52 6.53
C THR A 185 -2.95 15.70 7.21
N CYS A 186 -3.70 16.65 7.78
CA CYS A 186 -3.16 17.77 8.52
C CYS A 186 -2.47 17.34 9.82
N TRP A 187 -2.99 16.32 10.50
CA TRP A 187 -2.40 15.78 11.72
C TRP A 187 -0.98 15.26 11.47
N GLN A 188 -0.72 14.65 10.31
CA GLN A 188 0.64 14.23 9.94
C GLN A 188 1.62 15.37 9.71
N LEU A 189 1.14 16.52 9.21
CA LEU A 189 1.98 17.71 9.03
C LEU A 189 2.37 18.33 10.36
N LYS A 190 1.42 18.41 11.31
CA LYS A 190 1.65 18.97 12.65
C LYS A 190 2.70 18.18 13.44
N ASN A 191 2.67 16.86 13.36
CA ASN A 191 3.64 16.03 14.07
C ASN A 191 5.05 16.11 13.46
N ARG A 192 5.18 16.40 12.16
CA ARG A 192 6.49 16.60 11.53
C ARG A 192 7.10 17.95 11.89
N SER A 193 6.32 19.02 11.93
CA SER A 193 6.83 20.32 12.39
C SER A 193 7.27 20.28 13.85
N LEU A 194 6.54 19.55 14.71
CA LEU A 194 6.94 19.34 16.10
C LEU A 194 8.25 18.53 16.26
N GLY A 195 8.61 17.68 15.29
CA GLY A 195 9.85 16.92 15.31
C GLY A 195 11.10 17.77 15.02
N ASP A 196 10.98 18.79 14.16
CA ASP A 196 12.07 19.71 13.85
C ASP A 196 12.20 20.81 14.93
N ASP A 197 11.09 21.30 15.49
CA ASP A 197 11.10 22.32 16.56
C ASP A 197 11.59 21.77 17.92
N LEU A 198 11.47 20.45 18.18
CA LEU A 198 12.03 19.79 19.37
C LEU A 198 13.52 19.45 19.23
N ALA A 199 14.09 19.46 18.03
CA ALA A 199 15.52 19.29 17.82
C ALA A 199 16.32 20.57 18.11
N GLU A 200 15.71 21.75 17.93
CA GLU A 200 16.36 23.05 18.19
C GLU A 200 16.26 23.51 19.65
N GLN A 201 15.37 22.96 20.47
CA GLN A 201 15.27 23.32 21.89
C GLN A 201 16.13 22.48 22.84
N ASN A 202 16.81 21.43 22.37
CA ASN A 202 17.69 20.59 23.20
C ASN A 202 19.20 20.80 22.97
N ASN A 203 19.59 21.77 22.14
CA ASN A 203 20.98 22.20 21.95
C ASN A 203 21.28 23.58 22.56
N GLY A 204 20.37 24.12 23.38
CA GLY A 204 20.43 25.49 23.91
C GLY A 204 20.62 25.63 25.42
N SER A 205 20.94 24.56 26.16
CA SER A 205 21.25 24.69 27.58
C SER A 205 22.13 23.54 28.06
N VAL A 206 23.40 23.86 28.31
CA VAL A 206 24.34 23.30 29.30
C VAL A 206 25.73 23.34 28.67
N ASP A 207 26.42 24.46 28.91
CA ASP A 207 27.85 24.59 29.23
C ASP A 207 28.41 25.92 28.70
N ASP A 208 28.49 26.90 29.60
CA ASP A 208 29.56 27.90 29.65
C ASP A 208 29.51 28.63 31.02
N TRP A 209 29.99 27.92 32.05
CA TRP A 209 30.75 28.44 33.20
C TRP A 209 31.75 27.38 33.66
#